data_AF-A0A957EUX7-F1
#
_entry.id   AF-A0A957EUX7-F1
#
_cell.length_a   1.000
_cell.length_b   1.000
_cell.length_c   1.000
_cell.angle_alpha   90.00
_cell.angle_beta   90.00
_cell.angle_gamma   90.00
#
_symmetry.space_group_name_H-M   'P 1'
#
loop_
_entity.id
_entity.type
_entity.pdbx_description
1 polymer ?
#
loop_
_entity_poly.entity_id
_entity_poly.type
_entity_poly.pdbx_seq_one_letter_code
_entity_poly.pdbx_strand_id
1 'polypeptide(L)'
;MDIWQEFHGPNAGYILELYERYQQDPASVDAATRAAFANWSPPAEAEAGVNGLGKTAVSPSPTQAVFPTEKLTAAVRLVQAIREYGHL
;
A
#
# COMPACT_ATOMS: atom_id res chain seq x y z
N MET A 1 4.83 -16.74 0.83
CA MET A 1 4.99 -15.33 1.24
C MET A 1 3.77 -14.62 0.73
N ASP A 2 2.96 -14.02 1.61
CA ASP A 2 1.77 -13.28 1.18
C ASP A 2 2.13 -11.80 1.09
N ILE A 3 2.50 -11.37 -0.11
CA ILE A 3 2.95 -10.00 -0.43
C ILE A 3 1.86 -8.98 -0.06
N TRP A 4 0.59 -9.40 -0.02
CA TRP A 4 -0.53 -8.51 0.29
C TRP A 4 -0.65 -8.19 1.78
N GLN A 5 -0.14 -9.06 2.66
CA GLN A 5 -0.14 -8.83 4.11
C GLN A 5 0.94 -7.84 4.56
N GLU A 6 1.99 -7.64 3.76
CA GLU A 6 3.11 -6.74 4.10
C GLU A 6 2.91 -5.31 3.63
N PHE A 7 2.02 -5.09 2.65
CA PHE A 7 1.80 -3.78 2.04
C PHE A 7 0.33 -3.38 2.09
N HIS A 8 0.00 -2.43 2.96
CA HIS A 8 -1.36 -1.91 3.13
C HIS A 8 -1.54 -0.50 2.53
N GLY A 9 -2.78 -0.16 2.16
CA GLY A 9 -3.16 1.21 1.81
C GLY A 9 -2.66 1.68 0.43
N PRO A 10 -2.18 2.93 0.27
CA PRO A 10 -1.71 3.49 -1.01
C PRO A 10 -0.66 2.62 -1.75
N ASN A 11 0.10 1.83 -0.99
CA ASN A 11 1.14 0.95 -1.55
C ASN A 11 0.56 -0.30 -2.24
N ALA A 12 -0.69 -0.65 -1.98
CA ALA A 12 -1.37 -1.78 -2.63
C ALA A 12 -1.60 -1.53 -4.13
N GLY A 13 -1.94 -0.29 -4.51
CA GLY A 13 -2.09 0.11 -5.92
C GLY A 13 -0.79 -0.02 -6.69
N TYR A 14 0.33 0.38 -6.08
CA TYR A 14 1.65 0.25 -6.69
C TYR A 14 2.03 -1.22 -6.96
N ILE A 15 1.67 -2.16 -6.08
CA ILE A 15 1.92 -3.59 -6.29
C ILE A 15 1.09 -4.12 -7.46
N LEU A 16 -0.16 -3.69 -7.60
CA LEU A 16 -1.00 -4.07 -8.74
C LEU A 16 -0.43 -3.54 -10.06
N GLU A 17 -0.03 -2.27 -10.11
CA GLU A 17 0.62 -1.67 -11.30
C GLU A 17 1.92 -2.40 -11.67
N LEU A 18 2.72 -2.80 -10.68
CA LEU A 18 3.92 -3.61 -10.91
C LEU A 18 3.59 -5.00 -11.45
N TYR A 19 2.54 -5.63 -10.92
CA TYR A 19 2.09 -6.95 -11.36
C TYR A 19 1.52 -6.92 -12.78
N GLU A 20 0.74 -5.89 -13.14
CA GLU A 20 0.27 -5.67 -14.51
C GLU A 20 1.44 -5.52 -15.49
N ARG A 21 2.46 -4.76 -15.10
CA ARG A 21 3.68 -4.60 -15.90
C ARG A 21 4.44 -5.90 -16.06
N TYR A 22 4.54 -6.69 -14.99
CA TYR A 22 5.12 -8.03 -15.03
C TYR A 22 4.35 -8.98 -15.98
N GLN A 23 3.02 -8.92 -15.99
CA GLN A 23 2.19 -9.71 -16.91
C GLN A 23 2.41 -9.31 -18.37
N GLN A 24 2.60 -8.02 -18.65
CA GLN A 24 2.89 -7.52 -20.00
C GLN A 24 4.30 -7.87 -20.46
N ASP A 25 5.29 -7.64 -19.60
CA ASP A 25 6.69 -7.96 -19.84
C ASP A 25 7.39 -8.33 -18.52
N PRO A 26 7.73 -9.60 -18.29
CA PRO A 26 8.47 -10.00 -17.10
C PRO A 26 9.83 -9.31 -16.95
N ALA A 27 10.44 -8.84 -18.04
CA ALA A 27 11.72 -8.12 -18.03
C ALA A 27 11.61 -6.66 -17.53
N SER A 28 10.39 -6.12 -17.47
CA SER A 28 10.12 -4.75 -17.00
C SER A 28 10.26 -4.55 -15.49
N VAL A 29 10.37 -5.64 -14.73
CA VAL A 29 10.58 -5.66 -13.28
C VAL A 29 11.90 -6.36 -12.94
N ASP A 30 12.48 -5.99 -11.79
CA ASP A 30 13.71 -6.59 -11.31
C ASP A 30 13.54 -8.08 -10.97
N ALA A 31 14.67 -8.79 -10.83
CA ALA A 31 14.67 -10.23 -10.62
C ALA A 31 13.98 -10.67 -9.32
N ALA A 32 14.07 -9.88 -8.25
CA ALA A 32 13.45 -10.20 -6.97
C ALA A 32 11.93 -10.05 -7.06
N THR A 33 11.46 -8.93 -7.64
CA THR A 33 10.04 -8.69 -7.90
C THR A 33 9.43 -9.78 -8.80
N ARG A 34 10.16 -10.17 -9.85
CA ARG A 34 9.74 -11.26 -10.76
C ARG A 34 9.59 -12.60 -10.03
N ALA A 35 10.55 -12.95 -9.17
CA ALA A 35 10.50 -14.17 -8.38
C ALA A 35 9.33 -14.17 -7.40
N ALA A 36 8.99 -13.00 -6.84
CA ALA A 36 7.84 -12.83 -5.97
C ALA A 36 6.52 -13.03 -6.74
N PHE A 37 6.39 -12.47 -7.95
CA PHE A 37 5.18 -12.58 -8.76
C PHE A 37 4.98 -13.94 -9.45
N ALA A 38 6.02 -14.75 -9.60
CA ALA A 38 5.94 -16.04 -10.28
C ALA A 38 4.90 -17.00 -9.68
N ASN A 39 4.62 -16.91 -8.38
CA ASN A 39 3.64 -17.74 -7.67
C ASN A 39 2.57 -16.91 -6.95
N TRP A 40 2.41 -15.64 -7.34
CA TRP A 40 1.47 -14.72 -6.70
C TRP A 40 0.26 -14.46 -7.59
N SER A 41 -0.88 -14.21 -6.96
CA SER A 41 -2.08 -13.72 -7.65
C SER A 41 -2.78 -12.69 -6.75
N PRO A 42 -3.33 -11.62 -7.33
CA PRO A 42 -4.01 -10.59 -6.56
C PRO A 42 -5.27 -11.16 -5.88
N PRO A 43 -5.61 -10.69 -4.66
CA PRO A 43 -6.86 -11.06 -4.00
C PRO A 43 -8.06 -10.47 -4.74
N ALA A 44 -9.20 -11.16 -4.70
CA ALA A 44 -10.40 -10.78 -5.46
C ALA A 44 -10.93 -9.36 -5.14
N GLU A 45 -10.67 -8.83 -3.94
CA GLU A 45 -11.05 -7.45 -3.60
C GLU A 45 -10.17 -6.38 -4.27
N ALA A 46 -8.95 -6.73 -4.69
CA ALA A 46 -8.04 -5.81 -5.37
C ALA A 46 -8.46 -5.55 -6.83
N GLU A 47 -9.02 -6.57 -7.50
CA GLU A 47 -9.60 -6.47 -8.84
C GLU A 47 -10.83 -5.52 -8.87
N ALA A 48 -11.53 -5.35 -7.74
CA ALA A 48 -12.71 -4.48 -7.66
C ALA A 48 -12.35 -2.96 -7.62
N GLY A 49 -11.08 -2.60 -7.45
CA GLY A 49 -10.62 -1.21 -7.30
C GLY A 49 -10.23 -0.48 -8.59
N VAL A 50 -10.25 -1.14 -9.75
CA VAL A 50 -9.65 -0.63 -11.01
C VAL A 50 -10.51 0.36 -11.81
N ASN A 51 -11.71 0.74 -11.35
CA ASN A 51 -12.52 1.79 -11.99
C ASN A 51 -12.28 3.17 -11.34
N GLY A 52 -11.06 3.67 -11.48
CA GLY A 52 -10.59 4.95 -10.94
C GLY A 52 -11.10 6.21 -11.65
N LEU A 53 -12.33 6.28 -12.15
CA LEU A 53 -12.94 7.53 -12.61
C LEU A 53 -14.45 7.58 -12.32
N GLY A 54 -14.79 7.96 -11.08
CA GLY A 54 -16.10 8.52 -10.76
C GLY A 54 -16.90 7.78 -9.70
N LYS A 55 -17.39 8.58 -8.74
CA LYS A 55 -18.24 8.24 -7.57
C LYS A 55 -17.52 7.58 -6.41
N THR A 56 -17.25 8.43 -5.41
CA THR A 56 -17.66 8.23 -4.02
C THR A 56 -18.76 7.17 -3.86
N ALA A 57 -18.36 5.92 -3.70
CA ALA A 57 -19.12 4.90 -3.01
C ALA A 57 -18.21 4.38 -1.90
N VAL A 58 -18.22 5.13 -0.80
CA VAL A 58 -17.71 4.67 0.49
C VAL A 58 -18.64 3.51 0.88
N SER A 59 -18.34 2.29 0.47
CA SER A 59 -18.83 1.13 1.21
C SER A 59 -18.14 1.19 2.56
N PRO A 60 -18.88 1.25 3.68
CA PRO A 60 -18.26 1.31 4.99
C PRO A 60 -17.56 -0.02 5.23
N SER A 61 -16.24 -0.05 5.04
CA SER A 61 -15.41 -1.06 5.65
C SER A 61 -15.64 -0.96 7.17
N PRO A 62 -16.09 -2.02 7.85
CA PRO A 62 -16.19 -1.98 9.30
C PRO A 62 -14.75 -1.86 9.80
N THR A 63 -14.48 -0.76 10.52
CA THR A 63 -13.14 -0.41 11.03
C THR A 63 -12.26 0.39 10.05
N GLN A 64 -12.75 1.54 9.58
CA GLN A 64 -11.83 2.68 9.53
C GLN A 64 -11.48 3.01 10.98
N ALA A 65 -10.28 2.61 11.42
CA ALA A 65 -9.74 3.02 12.70
C ALA A 65 -9.68 4.55 12.70
N VAL A 66 -10.64 5.18 13.38
CA VAL A 66 -10.61 6.62 13.61
C VAL A 66 -9.48 6.87 14.60
N PHE A 67 -8.31 7.25 14.07
CA PHE A 67 -7.20 7.65 14.91
C PHE A 67 -7.53 9.03 15.51
N PRO A 68 -7.43 9.20 16.84
CA PRO A 68 -7.58 10.51 17.47
C PRO A 68 -6.57 11.49 16.87
N THR A 69 -7.03 12.65 16.40
CA THR A 69 -6.21 13.71 15.78
C THR A 69 -5.07 14.16 16.71
N GLU A 70 -5.31 14.09 18.02
CA GLU A 70 -4.32 14.40 19.05
C GLU A 70 -3.14 13.41 19.01
N LYS A 71 -3.40 12.11 18.82
CA LYS A 71 -2.35 11.10 18.72
C LYS A 71 -1.51 11.29 17.46
N LEU A 72 -2.15 11.64 16.34
CA LEU A 72 -1.44 11.95 15.09
C LEU A 72 -0.53 13.17 15.26
N THR A 73 -1.05 14.25 15.85
CA THR A 73 -0.28 15.47 16.09
C THR A 73 0.91 15.22 17.04
N ALA A 74 0.70 14.42 18.09
CA ALA A 74 1.76 14.04 19.02
C ALA A 74 2.85 13.20 18.35
N ALA A 75 2.46 12.23 17.50
CA ALA A 75 3.42 11.41 16.75
C ALA A 75 4.28 12.24 15.79
N VAL A 76 3.68 13.20 15.07
CA VAL A 76 4.42 14.11 14.17
C VAL A 76 5.43 14.95 14.96
N ARG A 77 5.02 15.53 16.09
CA ARG A 77 5.92 16.30 16.96
C ARG A 77 7.08 15.46 17.50
N LEU A 78 6.80 14.21 17.88
CA LEU A 78 7.83 13.28 18.35
C LEU A 78 8.88 12.99 17.27
N VAL A 79 8.44 12.70 16.04
CA VAL A 79 9.37 12.45 14.92
C VAL A 79 10.21 13.69 14.61
N GLN A 80 9.62 14.88 14.66
CA GLN A 80 10.35 16.14 14.47
C GLN A 80 11.40 16.35 15.57
N ALA A 81 11.03 16.12 16.84
CA ALA A 81 11.96 16.22 17.96
C ALA A 81 13.12 15.22 17.85
N ILE A 82 12.86 13.97 17.40
CA ILE A 82 13.93 12.99 17.15
C ILE A 82 14.85 13.45 16.03
N ARG A 83 14.30 13.99 14.92
CA ARG A 83 15.11 14.51 13.81
C ARG A 83 15.98 15.69 14.26
N GLU A 84 15.43 16.59 15.07
CA GLU A 84 16.08 17.83 15.47
C GLU A 84 17.07 17.63 16.62
N TYR A 85 16.75 16.77 17.60
CA TYR A 85 17.53 16.61 18.82
C TYR A 85 18.16 15.23 18.99
N GLY A 86 17.90 14.26 18.12
CA GLY A 86 18.44 12.90 18.24
C GLY A 86 19.95 12.77 18.01
N HIS A 87 20.63 13.88 17.69
CA HIS A 87 22.08 13.96 17.52
C HIS A 87 22.79 14.64 18.70
N LEU A 88 22.05 15.15 19.68
CA LEU A 88 22.57 15.69 20.94
C LEU A 88 22.86 14.56 21.93
#